data_AF-A9NFG6-F1
#
_entry.id   AF-A9NFG6-F1
#
_cell.length_a   1.000
_cell.length_b   1.000
_cell.length_c   1.000
_cell.angle_alpha   90.00
_cell.angle_beta   90.00
_cell.angle_gamma   90.00
#
_symmetry.space_group_name_H-M   'P 1'
#
loop_
_entity.id
_entity.type
_entity.pdbx_description
1 polymer ?
#
loop_
_entity_poly.entity_id
_entity_poly.type
_entity_poly.pdbx_seq_one_letter_code
_entity_poly.pdbx_strand_id
1 'polypeptide(L)' 'MSEKLTFEETIKKLEEVVKQLESKDISLEQSIEKYQEGLKLSKSLYEMIKAAEALIVEVKS' A
#
# COMPACT_ATOMS: atom_id res chain seq x y z
N MET A 1 18.81 3.52 8.94
CA MET A 1 18.59 3.27 7.50
C MET A 1 17.12 2.99 7.33
N SER A 2 16.35 3.91 6.72
CA SER A 2 14.93 3.67 6.47
C SER A 2 14.82 2.91 5.16
N GLU A 3 14.73 1.59 5.24
CA GLU A 3 14.52 0.75 4.07
C GLU A 3 13.14 1.09 3.47
N LYS A 4 13.14 1.55 2.21
CA LYS A 4 11.90 1.67 1.44
C LYS A 4 11.33 0.26 1.30
N LEU A 5 10.07 0.10 1.69
CA LEU A 5 9.35 -1.16 1.49
C LEU A 5 9.34 -1.52 0.01
N THR A 6 9.54 -2.80 -0.27
CA THR A 6 9.35 -3.36 -1.61
C THR A 6 7.86 -3.40 -1.97
N PHE A 7 7.56 -3.64 -3.25
CA PHE A 7 6.17 -3.81 -3.71
C PHE A 7 5.47 -4.95 -2.97
N GLU A 8 6.12 -6.12 -2.86
CA GLU A 8 5.57 -7.28 -2.16
C GLU A 8 5.33 -7.03 -0.66
N GLU A 9 6.21 -6.30 0.00
CA GLU A 9 6.00 -5.93 1.41
C GLU A 9 4.87 -4.92 1.57
N THR A 10 4.79 -3.95 0.66
CA THR A 10 3.74 -2.91 0.69
C THR A 10 2.36 -3.53 0.45
N ILE A 11 2.26 -4.50 -0.46
CA ILE A 11 0.98 -5.18 -0.72
C ILE A 11 0.56 -6.09 0.44
N LYS A 12 1.49 -6.84 1.03
CA LYS A 12 1.22 -7.65 2.23
C LYS A 12 0.70 -6.80 3.38
N LYS A 13 1.32 -5.63 3.62
CA LYS A 13 0.84 -4.70 4.65
C LYS A 13 -0.56 -4.18 4.35
N LEU A 14 -0.87 -3.89 3.08
CA LEU A 14 -2.21 -3.44 2.69
C LEU A 14 -3.26 -4.54 2.95
N GLU A 15 -2.94 -5.80 2.63
CA GLU A 15 -3.81 -6.95 2.92
C GLU A 15 -4.03 -7.12 4.43
N GLU A 16 -3.00 -6.93 5.25
CA GLU A 16 -3.14 -6.96 6.71
C GLU A 16 -4.04 -5.83 7.24
N VAL A 17 -3.90 -4.62 6.69
CA VAL A 17 -4.76 -3.48 7.04
C VAL A 17 -6.21 -3.77 6.68
N VAL A 18 -6.47 -4.32 5.49
CA VAL A 18 -7.83 -4.71 5.06
C VAL A 18 -8.42 -5.77 6.00
N LYS A 19 -7.65 -6.81 6.34
CA LYS A 19 -8.09 -7.83 7.31
C LYS A 19 -8.43 -7.24 8.68
N GLN A 20 -7.67 -6.26 9.14
CA GLN A 20 -7.94 -5.57 10.41
C GLN A 20 -9.22 -4.74 10.32
N LEU A 21 -9.45 -4.05 9.20
CA LEU A 21 -10.68 -3.28 8.96
C LEU A 21 -11.94 -4.17 8.85
N GLU A 22 -11.79 -5.42 8.41
CA GLU A 22 -12.89 -6.41 8.36
C GLU A 22 -13.17 -7.09 9.71
N SER A 23 -12.28 -6.90 10.70
CA SER A 23 -12.48 -7.45 12.04
C SER A 23 -13.70 -6.82 12.71
N LYS A 24 -14.55 -7.65 13.35
CA LYS A 24 -15.75 -7.16 14.04
C LYS A 24 -15.46 -6.44 15.36
N ASP A 25 -14.24 -6.58 15.88
CA ASP A 25 -13.80 -6.03 17.17
C ASP A 25 -13.00 -4.74 17.04
N ILE A 26 -12.85 -4.20 15.82
CA ILE A 26 -12.11 -2.94 15.60
C ILE A 26 -12.91 -1.75 16.12
N SER A 27 -12.27 -0.87 16.89
CA SER A 27 -12.92 0.37 17.33
C SER A 27 -13.04 1.38 16.19
N LEU A 28 -13.91 2.38 16.34
CA LEU A 28 -14.06 3.45 15.35
C LEU A 28 -12.75 4.22 15.13
N GLU A 29 -12.05 4.56 16.22
CA GLU A 29 -10.77 5.27 16.17
C GLU A 29 -9.72 4.46 15.40
N GLN A 30 -9.59 3.16 15.73
CA GLN A 30 -8.67 2.26 15.03
C GLN A 30 -9.06 2.08 13.55
N SER A 31 -10.35 2.06 13.24
CA SER A 31 -10.84 1.97 11.86
C SER A 31 -10.40 3.18 11.03
N ILE A 32 -10.44 4.38 11.61
CA ILE A 32 -10.00 5.61 10.95
C ILE A 32 -8.49 5.57 10.72
N GLU A 33 -7.70 5.17 11.72
CA GLU A 33 -6.24 5.05 11.58
C GLU A 33 -5.85 4.03 10.51
N LYS A 34 -6.47 2.85 10.53
CA LYS A 34 -6.23 1.78 9.56
C LYS A 34 -6.66 2.16 8.15
N TYR A 35 -7.77 2.87 8.01
CA TYR A 35 -8.19 3.40 6.72
C TYR A 35 -7.18 4.40 6.14
N GLN A 36 -6.67 5.32 6.95
CA GLN A 36 -5.61 6.25 6.51
C GLN A 36 -4.31 5.52 6.15
N GLU A 37 -3.94 4.49 6.91
CA GLU A 37 -2.80 3.63 6.60
C GLU A 37 -3.00 2.94 5.24
N GLY A 38 -4.17 2.35 5.00
CA GLY A 38 -4.53 1.71 3.75
C GLY A 38 -4.47 2.66 2.55
N LEU A 39 -4.93 3.90 2.69
CA LEU A 39 -4.82 4.92 1.64
C LEU A 39 -3.36 5.25 1.29
N LYS A 40 -2.49 5.36 2.30
CA LYS A 40 -1.05 5.61 2.08
C LYS A 40 -0.38 4.44 1.35
N LEU A 41 -0.68 3.22 1.77
CA LEU A 41 -0.14 2.00 1.15
C LEU A 41 -0.62 1.85 -0.31
N SER A 42 -1.91 2.06 -0.55
CA SER A 42 -2.51 2.03 -1.90
C SER A 42 -1.87 3.06 -2.83
N LYS A 43 -1.69 4.31 -2.35
CA LYS A 43 -0.98 5.34 -3.11
C LYS A 43 0.46 4.93 -3.41
N SER A 44 1.18 4.35 -2.44
CA SER A 44 2.55 3.88 -2.65
C SER A 44 2.64 2.78 -3.71
N LEU A 45 1.73 1.81 -3.70
CA LEU A 45 1.66 0.75 -4.70
C LEU A 45 1.40 1.31 -6.10
N TYR A 46 0.49 2.26 -6.21
CA TYR A 46 0.19 2.94 -7.47
C TYR A 46 1.43 3.66 -8.05
N GLU A 47 2.17 4.40 -7.22
CA GLU A 47 3.40 5.07 -7.65
C GLU A 47 4.49 4.08 -8.07
N MET A 48 4.61 2.94 -7.38
CA MET A 48 5.56 1.88 -7.75
C MET A 48 5.23 1.28 -9.12
N ILE A 49 3.94 0.98 -9.38
CA ILE A 49 3.48 0.46 -10.66
C ILE A 49 3.75 1.48 -11.76
N LYS A 50 3.36 2.74 -11.55
CA LYS A 50 3.58 3.82 -12.52
C LYS A 50 5.06 4.02 -12.85
N ALA A 51 5.94 3.93 -11.86
CA ALA A 51 7.38 4.00 -12.08
C ALA A 51 7.89 2.81 -12.92
N ALA A 52 7.41 1.60 -12.64
CA ALA A 52 7.76 0.42 -13.43
C ALA A 52 7.26 0.51 -14.87
N GLU A 53 6.04 1.01 -15.09
CA GLU A 53 5.48 1.23 -16.43
C GLU A 53 6.29 2.27 -17.21
N ALA A 54 6.70 3.37 -16.57
CA ALA A 54 7.51 4.41 -17.21
C ALA A 54 8.85 3.85 -17.73
N LEU A 55 9.51 2.98 -16.96
CA LEU A 55 10.74 2.31 -17.39
C LEU A 55 10.52 1.43 -18.63
N ILE A 56 9.39 0.71 -18.70
CA ILE A 56 9.05 -0.14 -19.85
C ILE A 56 8.78 0.70 -21.11
N VAL A 57 8.14 1.86 -20.95
CA VAL A 57 7.86 2.78 -22.07
C VAL A 57 9.15 3.40 -22.62
N GLU A 58 10.09 3.78 -21.74
CA GLU A 58 11.38 4.36 -22.15
C GLU A 58 12.25 3.36 -22.94
N VAL A 59 12.22 2.06 -22.59
CA VAL A 59 13.00 1.01 -23.29
C VAL A 59 12.44 0.67 -24.67
N LYS A 60 11.19 1.03 -24.98
CA LYS A 60 10.55 0.78 -26.29
C LYS A 60 10.70 1.94 -27.29
N SER A 61 11.34 3.04 -26.89
CA SER A 61 11.59 4.23 -27.73
C SER A 61 13.02 4.22 -28.27
#